data_AF-A0A2Z3GLF7-F1
#
_entry.id   AF-A0A2Z3GLF7-F1
#
_cell.length_a   1.000
_cell.length_b   1.000
_cell.length_c   1.000
_cell.angle_alpha   90.00
_cell.angle_beta   90.00
_cell.angle_gamma   90.00
#
_symmetry.space_group_name_H-M   'P 1'
#
loop_
_entity.id
_entity.type
_entity.pdbx_description
1 polymer ?
#
loop_
_entity_poly.entity_id
_entity_poly.type
_entity_poly.pdbx_seq_one_letter_code
_entity_poly.pdbx_strand_id
1 'polypeptide(L)'
;MLGSRTSPYLQAKLVLLAAEHVFAQVPPLVESLLGIRVSTTQVYRRTQAAAQALPAAGLDAPCPGVSAGPGPVYGMVDGSMLFTDTGWQEVKVGRVFQHSAPASAPASAPASAPAGTMGPSQYVAQRGPFATFTQRFEQVLPPDAAADQVFVTDGAQWIHRWLQDAYPHATQAVVY
;
A
#
# COMPACT_ATOMS: atom_id res chain seq x y z
N MET A 1 19.17 7.43 -34.35
CA MET A 1 18.71 7.32 -32.95
C MET A 1 19.71 8.03 -32.05
N LEU A 2 19.42 9.23 -31.55
CA LEU A 2 20.25 9.90 -30.56
C LEU A 2 20.00 9.23 -29.19
N GLY A 3 20.98 8.46 -28.73
CA GLY A 3 20.98 7.82 -27.41
C GLY A 3 20.74 8.84 -26.29
N SER A 4 20.14 8.38 -25.21
CA SER A 4 19.81 9.19 -24.05
C SER A 4 21.02 9.99 -23.55
N ARG A 5 20.99 11.32 -23.69
CA ARG A 5 22.01 12.25 -23.16
C ARG A 5 22.05 12.34 -21.62
N THR A 6 21.46 11.37 -20.91
CA THR A 6 21.42 11.31 -19.45
C THR A 6 22.11 10.03 -18.99
N SER A 7 23.00 10.16 -18.00
CA SER A 7 23.71 9.00 -17.44
C SER A 7 22.73 7.98 -16.84
N PRO A 8 23.07 6.68 -16.78
CA PRO A 8 22.24 5.67 -16.12
C PRO A 8 21.88 6.04 -14.68
N TYR A 9 22.82 6.67 -13.95
CA TYR A 9 22.59 7.16 -12.60
C TYR A 9 21.51 8.26 -12.55
N LEU A 10 21.58 9.25 -13.45
CA LEU A 10 20.54 10.28 -13.54
C LEU A 10 19.18 9.65 -13.89
N GLN A 11 19.14 8.67 -14.79
CA GLN A 11 17.90 7.96 -15.13
C GLN A 11 17.28 7.28 -13.91
N ALA A 12 18.08 6.56 -13.11
CA ALA A 12 17.62 5.94 -11.88
C ALA A 12 17.09 6.96 -10.86
N LYS A 13 17.74 8.12 -10.72
CA LYS A 13 17.27 9.20 -9.85
C LYS A 13 15.97 9.85 -10.33
N LEU A 14 15.78 9.99 -11.64
CA LEU A 14 14.50 10.47 -12.18
C LEU A 14 13.36 9.50 -11.88
N VAL A 15 13.60 8.19 -11.96
CA VAL A 15 12.60 7.17 -11.60
C VAL A 15 12.27 7.22 -10.11
N LEU A 16 13.30 7.32 -9.25
CA LEU A 16 13.11 7.47 -7.80
C LEU A 16 12.28 8.70 -7.46
N LEU A 17 12.65 9.87 -7.97
CA LEU A 17 11.92 11.11 -7.71
C LEU A 17 10.47 11.05 -8.21
N ALA A 18 10.22 10.39 -9.35
CA ALA A 18 8.87 10.18 -9.87
C ALA A 18 8.04 9.19 -9.05
N ALA A 19 8.67 8.28 -8.29
CA ALA A 19 7.97 7.40 -7.36
C ALA A 19 7.64 8.09 -6.03
N GLU A 20 8.42 9.12 -5.66
CA GLU A 20 8.23 9.86 -4.40
C GLU A 20 7.40 11.14 -4.54
N HIS A 21 7.31 11.70 -5.75
CA HIS A 21 6.67 13.01 -5.99
C HIS A 21 5.67 12.94 -7.15
N VAL A 22 4.78 13.93 -7.21
CA VAL A 22 3.91 14.12 -8.36
C VAL A 22 4.76 14.42 -9.60
N PHE A 23 4.48 13.75 -10.73
CA PHE A 23 5.28 13.87 -11.97
C PHE A 23 5.60 15.32 -12.38
N ALA A 24 4.63 16.23 -12.26
CA ALA A 24 4.79 17.63 -12.63
C ALA A 24 5.79 18.41 -11.74
N GLN A 25 6.06 17.91 -10.52
CA GLN A 25 7.00 18.53 -9.57
C GLN A 25 8.44 18.04 -9.78
N VAL A 26 8.65 16.92 -10.46
CA VAL A 26 9.99 16.35 -10.66
C VAL A 26 10.91 17.27 -11.49
N PRO A 27 10.49 17.83 -12.64
CA PRO A 27 11.34 18.72 -13.43
C PRO A 27 11.90 19.94 -12.67
N PRO A 28 11.07 20.78 -11.99
CA PRO A 28 11.61 21.93 -11.25
C PRO A 28 12.49 21.50 -10.07
N LEU A 29 12.22 20.35 -9.43
CA LEU A 29 13.05 19.81 -8.36
C LEU A 29 14.43 19.36 -8.87
N VAL A 30 14.50 18.72 -10.04
CA VAL A 30 15.76 18.30 -10.66
C VAL A 30 16.59 19.52 -11.08
N GLU A 31 15.96 20.55 -11.63
CA GLU A 31 16.65 21.79 -12.00
C GLU A 31 17.21 22.51 -10.76
N SER A 32 16.47 22.55 -9.64
CA SER A 32 16.94 23.20 -8.42
C SER A 32 18.07 22.45 -7.72
N LEU A 33 18.02 21.10 -7.70
CA LEU A 33 19.03 20.28 -7.02
C LEU A 33 20.30 20.09 -7.85
N LEU A 34 20.18 19.95 -9.17
CA LEU A 34 21.27 19.51 -10.04
C LEU A 34 21.66 20.54 -11.11
N GLY A 35 20.89 21.62 -11.29
CA GLY A 35 21.10 22.60 -12.37
C GLY A 35 20.83 22.03 -13.77
N ILE A 36 20.17 20.87 -13.87
CA ILE A 36 19.90 20.19 -15.14
C ILE A 36 18.42 20.30 -15.47
N ARG A 37 18.12 20.64 -16.73
CA ARG A 37 16.76 20.65 -17.24
C ARG A 37 16.36 19.29 -17.76
N VAL A 38 15.22 18.80 -17.28
CA VAL A 38 14.51 17.64 -17.80
C VAL A 38 13.06 18.02 -18.07
N SER A 39 12.41 17.33 -19.00
CA SER A 39 10.98 17.51 -19.29
C SER A 39 10.14 16.45 -18.59
N THR A 40 8.88 16.76 -18.30
CA THR A 40 7.91 15.78 -17.78
C THR A 40 7.81 14.55 -18.67
N THR A 41 7.89 14.71 -20.00
CA THR A 41 7.89 13.59 -20.96
C THR A 41 9.12 12.69 -20.80
N GLN A 42 10.30 13.24 -20.51
CA GLN A 42 11.50 12.43 -20.23
C GLN A 42 11.35 11.67 -18.92
N VAL A 43 10.83 12.29 -17.87
CA VAL A 43 10.53 11.62 -16.59
C VAL A 43 9.54 10.49 -16.82
N TYR A 44 8.38 10.79 -17.42
CA TYR A 44 7.33 9.81 -17.72
C TYR A 44 7.85 8.61 -18.50
N ARG A 45 8.56 8.82 -19.61
CA ARG A 45 9.09 7.72 -20.43
C ARG A 45 10.07 6.85 -19.67
N ARG A 46 10.89 7.43 -18.78
CA ARG A 46 11.85 6.68 -17.96
C ARG A 46 11.14 5.86 -16.89
N THR A 47 10.20 6.46 -16.19
CA THR A 47 9.38 5.76 -15.19
C THR A 47 8.56 4.65 -15.83
N GLN A 48 7.96 4.90 -16.99
CA GLN A 48 7.19 3.89 -17.72
C GLN A 48 8.07 2.72 -18.19
N ALA A 49 9.28 3.00 -18.70
CA ALA A 49 10.23 1.97 -19.09
C ALA A 49 10.70 1.13 -17.88
N ALA A 50 10.95 1.78 -16.74
CA ALA A 50 11.29 1.08 -15.50
C ALA A 50 10.14 0.19 -15.00
N ALA A 51 8.91 0.70 -15.03
CA ALA A 51 7.72 -0.06 -14.65
C ALA A 51 7.48 -1.27 -15.58
N GLN A 52 7.67 -1.10 -16.89
CA GLN A 52 7.55 -2.20 -17.87
C GLN A 52 8.64 -3.25 -17.75
N ALA A 53 9.81 -2.89 -17.20
CA ALA A 53 10.89 -3.82 -16.94
C ALA A 53 10.69 -4.65 -15.66
N LEU A 54 9.71 -4.31 -14.82
CA LEU A 54 9.38 -5.12 -13.65
C LEU A 54 8.79 -6.47 -14.09
N PRO A 55 9.25 -7.58 -13.52
CA PRO A 55 8.74 -8.90 -13.88
C PRO A 55 7.28 -9.01 -13.44
N ALA A 56 6.37 -9.31 -14.36
CA ALA A 56 4.94 -9.49 -14.07
C ALA A 56 4.70 -10.51 -12.94
N ALA A 57 5.48 -11.60 -12.94
CA ALA A 57 5.43 -12.62 -11.89
C ALA A 57 5.72 -12.06 -10.47
N GLY A 58 6.51 -10.99 -10.36
CA GLY A 58 6.79 -10.32 -9.09
C GLY A 58 5.73 -9.28 -8.70
N LEU A 59 4.99 -8.74 -9.67
CA LEU A 59 3.89 -7.80 -9.42
C LEU A 59 2.59 -8.51 -9.02
N ASP A 60 2.36 -9.70 -9.58
CA ASP A 60 1.21 -10.55 -9.26
C ASP A 60 1.50 -11.59 -8.17
N ALA A 61 2.74 -11.66 -7.67
CA ALA A 61 3.06 -12.52 -6.53
C ALA A 61 2.23 -12.06 -5.33
N PRO A 62 1.51 -12.97 -4.66
CA PRO A 62 0.79 -12.61 -3.44
C PRO A 62 1.80 -12.10 -2.41
N CYS A 63 1.44 -11.00 -1.73
CA CYS A 63 2.21 -10.56 -0.58
C CYS A 63 2.35 -11.75 0.40
N PRO A 64 3.55 -11.97 0.97
CA PRO A 64 3.70 -13.00 1.98
C PRO A 64 2.70 -12.71 3.11
N GLY A 65 2.02 -13.75 3.58
CA GLY A 65 1.13 -13.62 4.73
C GLY A 65 1.89 -13.03 5.92
N VAL A 66 1.20 -12.23 6.73
CA VAL A 66 1.83 -11.67 7.94
C VAL A 66 2.13 -12.83 8.88
N SER A 67 3.41 -13.04 9.22
CA SER A 67 3.81 -14.00 10.25
C SER A 67 3.20 -13.57 11.58
N ALA A 68 2.11 -14.22 11.99
CA ALA A 68 1.44 -13.99 13.26
C ALA A 68 2.37 -14.41 14.41
N GLY A 69 3.09 -13.45 14.99
CA GLY A 69 3.66 -13.61 16.33
C GLY A 69 2.57 -13.44 17.40
N PRO A 70 2.92 -13.48 18.70
CA PRO A 70 1.97 -13.15 19.75
C PRO A 70 1.52 -11.69 19.62
N GLY A 71 0.21 -11.47 19.47
CA GLY A 71 -0.42 -10.15 19.43
C GLY A 71 -1.45 -9.99 18.31
N PRO A 72 -2.21 -8.88 18.32
CA PRO A 72 -3.24 -8.63 17.32
C PRO A 72 -2.65 -8.33 15.94
N VAL A 73 -3.35 -8.84 14.92
CA VAL A 73 -3.09 -8.53 13.51
C VAL A 73 -4.22 -7.65 12.99
N TYR A 74 -3.85 -6.51 12.43
CA TYR A 74 -4.77 -5.49 11.96
C TYR A 74 -4.96 -5.60 10.45
N GLY A 75 -6.22 -5.63 10.02
CA GLY A 75 -6.65 -5.48 8.63
C GLY A 75 -7.34 -4.15 8.41
N MET A 76 -6.72 -3.22 7.69
CA MET A 76 -7.38 -2.00 7.24
C MET A 76 -7.92 -2.20 5.83
N VAL A 77 -9.17 -1.84 5.59
CA VAL A 77 -9.82 -2.03 4.27
C VAL A 77 -10.65 -0.81 3.91
N ASP A 78 -10.49 -0.36 2.67
CA ASP A 78 -11.18 0.81 2.13
C ASP A 78 -11.49 0.65 0.62
N GLY A 79 -12.51 1.34 0.16
CA GLY A 79 -12.86 1.51 -1.24
C GLY A 79 -12.61 2.93 -1.72
N SER A 80 -11.91 3.08 -2.84
CA SER A 80 -11.62 4.39 -3.43
C SER A 80 -11.92 4.43 -4.92
N MET A 81 -11.76 5.61 -5.52
CA MET A 81 -11.91 5.85 -6.95
C MET A 81 -10.62 6.46 -7.51
N LEU A 82 -10.07 5.87 -8.57
CA LEU A 82 -8.96 6.44 -9.32
C LEU A 82 -9.47 7.01 -10.63
N PHE A 83 -9.09 8.25 -10.94
CA PHE A 83 -9.37 8.84 -12.24
C PHE A 83 -8.31 8.38 -13.25
N THR A 84 -8.74 7.70 -14.30
CA THR A 84 -7.89 7.15 -15.36
C THR A 84 -8.23 7.76 -16.71
N ASP A 85 -7.49 7.40 -17.75
CA ASP A 85 -7.78 7.75 -19.14
C ASP A 85 -9.15 7.23 -19.61
N THR A 86 -9.65 6.15 -19.01
CA THR A 86 -11.00 5.61 -19.25
C THR A 86 -12.04 6.10 -18.22
N GLY A 87 -11.75 7.19 -17.50
CA GLY A 87 -12.65 7.78 -16.50
C GLY A 87 -12.43 7.27 -15.08
N TRP A 88 -13.41 7.52 -14.20
CA TRP A 88 -13.38 7.05 -12.81
C TRP A 88 -13.46 5.53 -12.75
N GLN A 89 -12.50 4.92 -12.06
CA GLN A 89 -12.40 3.48 -11.86
C GLN A 89 -12.42 3.17 -10.38
N GLU A 90 -13.26 2.23 -9.99
CA GLU A 90 -13.31 1.72 -8.63
C GLU A 90 -12.04 0.93 -8.29
N VAL A 91 -11.51 1.15 -7.09
CA VAL A 91 -10.39 0.40 -6.52
C VAL A 91 -10.66 0.02 -5.07
N LYS A 92 -10.03 -1.06 -4.63
CA LYS A 92 -10.02 -1.54 -3.25
C LYS A 92 -8.60 -1.61 -2.75
N VAL A 93 -8.39 -1.15 -1.53
CA VAL A 93 -7.09 -1.17 -0.88
C VAL A 93 -7.20 -1.81 0.49
N GLY A 94 -6.19 -2.60 0.80
CA GLY A 94 -6.09 -3.34 2.03
C GLY A 94 -4.68 -3.20 2.58
N ARG A 95 -4.56 -3.10 3.90
CA ARG A 95 -3.28 -3.14 4.60
C ARG A 95 -3.37 -4.14 5.75
N VAL A 96 -2.39 -5.03 5.85
CA VAL A 96 -2.27 -5.99 6.94
C VAL A 96 -0.96 -5.75 7.68
N PHE A 97 -1.01 -5.65 9.00
CA PHE A 97 0.19 -5.51 9.83
C PHE A 97 -0.06 -6.03 11.25
N GLN A 98 1.00 -6.51 11.90
CA GLN A 98 0.95 -6.83 13.32
C GLN A 98 1.29 -5.59 14.15
N HIS A 99 0.61 -5.41 15.27
CA HIS A 99 0.97 -4.41 16.26
C HIS A 99 1.21 -5.09 17.61
N SER A 100 2.37 -4.80 18.19
CA SER A 100 2.70 -5.26 19.54
C SER A 100 2.63 -4.06 20.48
N ALA A 101 1.77 -4.17 21.50
CA ALA A 101 1.80 -3.24 22.61
C ALA A 101 3.19 -3.27 23.27
N PRO A 102 3.66 -2.17 23.88
CA PRO A 102 4.87 -2.19 24.68
C PRO A 102 4.72 -3.26 25.76
N ALA A 103 5.75 -4.09 25.97
CA ALA A 103 5.72 -5.25 26.87
C ALA A 103 5.41 -4.92 28.36
N SER A 104 5.15 -3.66 28.69
CA SER A 104 5.04 -3.15 30.07
C SER A 104 4.22 -1.86 30.21
N ALA A 105 3.36 -1.51 29.25
CA ALA A 105 2.47 -0.35 29.42
C ALA A 105 1.23 -0.74 30.27
N PRO A 106 1.05 -0.20 31.50
CA PRO A 106 -0.21 -0.34 32.21
C PRO A 106 -1.34 0.36 31.43
N ALA A 107 -2.58 -0.10 31.58
CA ALA A 107 -3.75 0.50 30.91
C ALA A 107 -3.96 2.00 31.23
N SER A 108 -3.29 2.50 32.27
CA SER A 108 -3.25 3.90 32.72
C SER A 108 -2.00 4.67 32.29
N ALA A 109 -1.22 4.14 31.34
CA ALA A 109 0.02 4.78 30.91
C ALA A 109 -0.25 6.18 30.32
N PRO A 110 0.55 7.20 30.69
CA PRO A 110 0.40 8.54 30.15
C PRO A 110 0.67 8.55 28.64
N ALA A 111 0.14 9.55 27.92
CA ALA A 111 0.32 9.71 26.47
C ALA A 111 1.79 9.80 26.00
N SER A 112 2.74 9.95 26.93
CA SER A 112 4.19 9.94 26.72
C SER A 112 4.84 8.55 26.81
N ALA A 113 4.07 7.48 27.04
CA ALA A 113 4.59 6.12 27.08
C ALA A 113 5.16 5.68 25.72
N PRO A 114 6.13 4.75 25.68
CA PRO A 114 6.69 4.26 24.42
C PRO A 114 5.56 3.75 23.52
N ALA A 115 5.51 4.22 22.28
CA ALA A 115 4.53 3.74 21.32
C ALA A 115 4.72 2.24 21.07
N GLY A 116 3.62 1.50 20.90
CA GLY A 116 3.71 0.09 20.48
C GLY A 116 4.47 -0.04 19.16
N THR A 117 5.08 -1.20 18.93
CA THR A 117 5.84 -1.44 17.71
C THR A 117 4.92 -1.96 16.61
N MET A 118 4.93 -1.30 15.46
CA MET A 118 4.24 -1.77 14.26
C MET A 118 5.20 -2.62 13.43
N GLY A 119 4.79 -3.85 13.12
CA GLY A 119 5.51 -4.74 12.23
C GLY A 119 5.47 -4.28 10.77
N PRO A 120 6.15 -5.00 9.86
CA PRO A 120 6.06 -4.72 8.43
C PRO A 120 4.61 -4.78 7.95
N SER A 121 4.26 -3.88 7.04
CA SER A 121 2.93 -3.82 6.43
C SER A 121 2.91 -4.48 5.08
N GLN A 122 1.91 -5.33 4.86
CA GLN A 122 1.57 -5.89 3.56
C GLN A 122 0.39 -5.13 2.99
N TYR A 123 0.39 -4.92 1.67
CA TYR A 123 -0.64 -4.14 0.99
C TYR A 123 -1.26 -4.96 -0.12
N VAL A 124 -2.59 -4.90 -0.22
CA VAL A 124 -3.34 -5.47 -1.33
C VAL A 124 -4.06 -4.32 -2.02
N ALA A 125 -3.85 -4.16 -3.32
CA ALA A 125 -4.56 -3.19 -4.12
C ALA A 125 -5.17 -3.88 -5.33
N GLN A 126 -6.45 -3.62 -5.58
CA GLN A 126 -7.18 -4.25 -6.67
C GLN A 126 -8.06 -3.21 -7.37
N ARG A 127 -7.94 -3.11 -8.69
CA ARG A 127 -8.89 -2.36 -9.51
C ARG A 127 -10.10 -3.23 -9.82
N GLY A 128 -11.30 -2.64 -9.73
CA GLY A 128 -12.56 -3.29 -10.04
C GLY A 128 -13.29 -3.86 -8.81
N PRO A 129 -14.14 -4.90 -9.01
CA PRO A 129 -15.03 -5.42 -7.98
C PRO A 129 -14.31 -5.98 -6.77
N PHE A 130 -14.98 -5.94 -5.61
CA PHE A 130 -14.40 -6.38 -4.34
C PHE A 130 -14.12 -7.89 -4.26
N ALA A 131 -14.78 -8.74 -5.04
CA ALA A 131 -14.60 -10.21 -4.95
C ALA A 131 -13.16 -10.67 -5.20
N THR A 132 -12.48 -10.10 -6.20
CA THR A 132 -11.05 -10.40 -6.45
C THR A 132 -10.16 -9.84 -5.35
N PHE A 133 -10.54 -8.70 -4.79
CA PHE A 133 -9.82 -8.07 -3.69
C PHE A 133 -9.85 -8.94 -2.43
N THR A 134 -11.03 -9.42 -2.01
CA THR A 134 -11.18 -10.21 -0.79
C THR A 134 -10.42 -11.52 -0.87
N GLN A 135 -10.47 -12.21 -2.02
CA GLN A 135 -9.67 -13.43 -2.25
C GLN A 135 -8.16 -13.21 -2.09
N ARG A 136 -7.64 -12.08 -2.59
CA ARG A 136 -6.22 -11.73 -2.44
C ARG A 136 -5.89 -11.29 -1.02
N PHE A 137 -6.81 -10.58 -0.37
CA PHE A 137 -6.64 -10.14 1.01
C PHE A 137 -6.58 -11.34 1.98
N GLU A 138 -7.44 -12.33 1.80
CA GLU A 138 -7.47 -13.58 2.57
C GLU A 138 -6.19 -14.40 2.44
N GLN A 139 -5.44 -14.26 1.33
CA GLN A 139 -4.10 -14.89 1.22
C GLN A 139 -3.07 -14.21 2.11
N VAL A 140 -3.24 -12.91 2.40
CA VAL A 140 -2.32 -12.13 3.25
C VAL A 140 -2.71 -12.25 4.73
N LEU A 141 -4.01 -12.25 5.03
CA LEU A 141 -4.58 -12.49 6.35
C LEU A 141 -5.64 -13.60 6.27
N PRO A 142 -5.26 -14.88 6.41
CA PRO A 142 -6.21 -15.97 6.37
C PRO A 142 -7.29 -15.85 7.45
N PRO A 143 -8.57 -16.14 7.13
CA PRO A 143 -9.66 -16.22 8.11
C PRO A 143 -9.36 -17.07 9.34
N ASP A 144 -8.67 -18.19 9.12
CA ASP A 144 -8.27 -19.17 10.12
C ASP A 144 -6.90 -18.88 10.76
N ALA A 145 -6.30 -17.72 10.49
CA ALA A 145 -5.06 -17.32 11.12
C ALA A 145 -5.22 -17.32 12.65
N ALA A 146 -4.31 -18.01 13.33
CA ALA A 146 -4.23 -18.11 14.79
C ALA A 146 -3.72 -16.80 15.41
N ALA A 147 -4.48 -15.72 15.24
CA ALA A 147 -4.20 -14.38 15.74
C ALA A 147 -5.50 -13.69 16.13
N ASP A 148 -5.41 -12.69 17.02
CA ASP A 148 -6.52 -11.79 17.29
C ASP A 148 -6.65 -10.82 16.12
N GLN A 149 -7.64 -11.04 15.26
CA GLN A 149 -7.82 -10.26 14.05
C GLN A 149 -8.69 -9.03 14.33
N VAL A 150 -8.18 -7.86 13.97
CA VAL A 150 -8.85 -6.56 14.19
C VAL A 150 -8.98 -5.82 12.86
N PHE A 151 -10.20 -5.55 12.43
CA PHE A 151 -10.47 -4.81 11.21
C PHE A 151 -10.79 -3.34 11.48
N VAL A 152 -10.15 -2.43 10.75
CA VAL A 152 -10.41 -0.99 10.77
C VAL A 152 -10.92 -0.58 9.40
N THR A 153 -12.15 -0.08 9.34
CA THR A 153 -12.87 0.15 8.07
C THR A 153 -13.71 1.43 8.12
N ASP A 154 -14.14 1.89 6.95
CA ASP A 154 -15.08 3.02 6.78
C ASP A 154 -16.55 2.64 7.02
N GLY A 155 -16.84 1.37 7.32
CA GLY A 155 -18.20 0.87 7.53
C GLY A 155 -18.99 0.63 6.24
N ALA A 156 -18.36 0.62 5.06
CA ALA A 156 -19.04 0.29 3.82
C ALA A 156 -19.73 -1.08 3.89
N GLN A 157 -20.96 -1.16 3.37
CA GLN A 157 -21.81 -2.35 3.52
C GLN A 157 -21.18 -3.62 2.94
N TRP A 158 -20.42 -3.50 1.84
CA TRP A 158 -19.75 -4.64 1.23
C TRP A 158 -18.62 -5.18 2.13
N ILE A 159 -17.89 -4.30 2.84
CA ILE A 159 -16.85 -4.70 3.79
C ILE A 159 -17.50 -5.41 4.96
N HIS A 160 -18.54 -4.81 5.54
CA HIS A 160 -19.23 -5.37 6.70
C HIS A 160 -19.77 -6.78 6.43
N ARG A 161 -20.44 -7.00 5.29
CA ARG A 161 -20.95 -8.32 4.91
C ARG A 161 -19.83 -9.33 4.74
N TRP A 162 -18.78 -8.96 4.02
CA TRP A 162 -17.62 -9.83 3.83
C TRP A 162 -16.96 -10.21 5.17
N LEU A 163 -16.77 -9.26 6.09
CA LEU A 163 -16.19 -9.55 7.40
C LEU A 163 -17.10 -10.43 8.27
N GLN A 164 -18.42 -10.29 8.19
CA GLN A 164 -19.35 -11.18 8.89
C GLN A 164 -19.26 -12.62 8.38
N ASP A 165 -19.12 -12.79 7.06
CA ASP A 165 -19.08 -14.11 6.42
C ASP A 165 -17.72 -14.79 6.60
N ALA A 166 -16.63 -14.08 6.29
CA ALA A 166 -15.27 -14.63 6.27
C ALA A 166 -14.55 -14.53 7.62
N TYR A 167 -14.83 -13.50 8.44
CA TYR A 167 -14.13 -13.22 9.69
C TYR A 167 -15.08 -13.06 10.88
N PRO A 168 -15.95 -14.06 11.17
CA PRO A 168 -17.04 -13.92 12.13
C PRO A 168 -16.59 -13.65 13.57
N HIS A 169 -15.33 -13.93 13.89
CA HIS A 169 -14.74 -13.74 15.22
C HIS A 169 -13.83 -12.50 15.32
N ALA A 170 -13.64 -11.77 14.22
CA ALA A 170 -12.76 -10.62 14.22
C ALA A 170 -13.41 -9.41 14.89
N THR A 171 -12.60 -8.63 15.60
CA THR A 171 -13.05 -7.35 16.17
C THR A 171 -13.14 -6.31 15.05
N GLN A 172 -14.24 -5.58 14.96
CA GLN A 172 -14.44 -4.53 13.95
C GLN A 172 -14.47 -3.15 14.61
N ALA A 173 -13.64 -2.23 14.11
CA ALA A 173 -13.64 -0.81 14.46
C ALA A 173 -13.99 0.01 13.21
N VAL A 174 -15.05 0.82 13.30
CA VAL A 174 -15.48 1.71 12.23
C VAL A 174 -14.94 3.12 12.52
N VAL A 175 -14.29 3.74 11.53
CA VAL A 175 -13.78 5.11 11.64
C VAL A 175 -14.66 6.00 10.75
N TYR A 176 -15.23 7.04 11.38
CA TYR A 176 -16.10 8.04 10.74
C TYR A 176 -15.32 9.32 10.42
#